data_AF-A0A849YAN7-F1
#
_entry.id   AF-A0A849YAN7-F1
#
_cell.length_a   1.000
_cell.length_b   1.000
_cell.length_c   1.000
_cell.angle_alpha   90.00
_cell.angle_beta   90.00
_cell.angle_gamma   90.00
#
_symmetry.space_group_name_H-M   'P 1'
#
loop_
_entity.id
_entity.type
_entity.pdbx_description
1 polymer ?
#
loop_
_entity_poly.entity_id
_entity_poly.type
_entity_poly.pdbx_seq_one_letter_code
_entity_poly.pdbx_strand_id
1 'polypeptide(L)' 'GQYLPPSPRHAPAVRFAAPAEFDAIAREARAIGFSVVAAGPFVRSSYLAEETYAEESRRAFSIPK' A
#
# COMPACT_ATOMS: atom_id res chain seq x y z
N GLY A 1 -0.03 1.00 -5.17
CA GLY A 1 -1.31 1.39 -5.82
C GLY A 1 -1.26 1.06 -7.30
N GLN A 2 -2.38 1.15 -8.02
CA GLN A 2 -2.42 0.93 -9.48
C GLN A 2 -1.76 2.10 -10.21
N TYR A 3 -0.94 1.79 -11.21
CA TYR A 3 -0.44 2.79 -12.14
C TYR A 3 -1.59 3.28 -13.05
N LEU A 4 -1.79 4.59 -13.06
CA LEU A 4 -2.72 5.28 -13.94
C LEU A 4 -1.89 6.27 -14.77
N PRO A 5 -1.72 6.05 -16.09
CA PRO A 5 -0.94 6.95 -16.92
C PRO A 5 -1.60 8.34 -16.95
N PRO A 6 -0.84 9.42 -16.66
CA PRO A 6 -1.41 10.77 -16.69
C PRO A 6 -1.87 11.23 -18.08
N SER A 7 -1.26 10.68 -19.13
CA SER A 7 -1.59 10.99 -20.53
C SER A 7 -1.04 9.91 -21.47
N PRO A 8 -1.43 9.89 -22.77
CA PRO A 8 -0.95 8.93 -23.75
C PRO A 8 0.55 8.96 -24.04
N ARG A 9 1.26 10.02 -23.61
CA ARG A 9 2.73 10.13 -23.75
C ARG A 9 3.51 9.37 -22.68
N HIS A 10 2.84 8.89 -21.64
CA HIS A 10 3.46 8.10 -20.58
C HIS A 10 3.40 6.62 -20.93
N ALA A 11 4.16 5.80 -20.19
CA ALA A 11 4.11 4.35 -20.35
C ALA A 11 2.65 3.86 -20.32
N PRO A 12 2.24 2.96 -21.24
CA PRO A 12 0.89 2.42 -21.20
C PRO A 12 0.71 1.53 -19.97
N ALA A 13 -0.49 1.53 -19.39
CA ALA A 13 -0.85 0.54 -18.40
C ALA A 13 -0.95 -0.83 -19.09
N VAL A 14 -0.04 -1.75 -18.77
CA VAL A 14 -0.05 -3.12 -19.31
C VAL A 14 -1.22 -3.93 -18.74
N ARG A 15 -1.64 -3.61 -17.51
CA ARG A 15 -2.71 -4.31 -16.80
C ARG A 15 -3.33 -3.43 -15.72
N PHE A 16 -4.64 -3.60 -15.51
CA PHE A 16 -5.34 -3.11 -14.32
C PHE A 16 -5.61 -4.29 -13.40
N ALA A 17 -5.02 -4.26 -12.20
CA ALA A 17 -5.17 -5.34 -11.24
C ALA A 17 -6.57 -5.36 -10.62
N ALA A 18 -7.10 -6.56 -10.40
CA ALA A 18 -8.36 -6.74 -9.68
C ALA A 18 -8.18 -6.34 -8.21
N PRO A 19 -9.23 -5.84 -7.53
CA PRO A 19 -9.15 -5.49 -6.11
C PRO A 19 -8.56 -6.59 -5.22
N ALA A 20 -8.94 -7.85 -5.46
CA ALA A 20 -8.47 -9.01 -4.69
C ALA A 20 -6.95 -9.26 -4.80
N GLU A 21 -6.29 -8.80 -5.88
CA GLU A 21 -4.84 -8.90 -6.00
C GLU A 21 -4.13 -7.95 -5.04
N PHE A 22 -4.70 -6.76 -4.79
CA PHE A 22 -4.16 -5.84 -3.78
C PHE A 22 -4.25 -6.44 -2.37
N ASP A 23 -5.33 -7.18 -2.07
CA ASP A 23 -5.45 -7.90 -0.79
C ASP A 23 -4.38 -8.98 -0.65
N ALA A 24 -4.09 -9.71 -1.73
CA ALA A 24 -3.03 -10.71 -1.74
C ALA A 24 -1.65 -10.08 -1.50
N ILE A 25 -1.33 -8.99 -2.21
CA ILE A 25 -0.10 -8.22 -2.02
C ILE A 25 0.00 -7.71 -0.58
N ALA A 26 -1.10 -7.21 -0.02
CA ALA A 26 -1.12 -6.69 1.35
C ALA A 26 -0.89 -7.80 2.39
N ARG A 27 -1.38 -9.02 2.15
CA ARG A 27 -1.10 -10.18 3.00
C ARG A 27 0.37 -10.57 2.92
N GLU A 28 0.93 -10.64 1.71
CA GLU A 28 2.33 -10.99 1.50
C GLU A 28 3.28 -9.97 2.13
N ALA A 29 3.03 -8.68 1.93
CA ALA A 29 3.80 -7.59 2.54
C ALA A 29 3.82 -7.69 4.07
N ARG A 30 2.68 -7.98 4.70
CA ARG A 30 2.61 -8.21 6.15
C ARG A 30 3.37 -9.46 6.57
N ALA A 31 3.32 -10.53 5.78
CA ALA A 31 4.04 -11.77 6.07
C ALA A 31 5.56 -11.61 6.01
N ILE A 32 6.08 -10.73 5.15
CA ILE A 32 7.52 -10.42 5.07
C ILE A 32 7.98 -9.37 6.09
N GLY A 33 7.08 -8.87 6.94
CA GLY A 33 7.42 -8.04 8.10
C GLY A 33 7.10 -6.55 7.98
N PHE A 34 6.44 -6.09 6.92
CA PHE A 34 5.91 -4.72 6.91
C PHE A 34 4.82 -4.57 7.97
N SER A 35 4.95 -3.53 8.80
CA SER A 35 4.11 -3.39 9.98
C SER A 35 2.74 -2.80 9.68
N VAL A 36 2.65 -1.87 8.74
CA VAL A 36 1.43 -1.29 8.19
C VAL A 36 1.54 -1.28 6.67
N VAL A 37 0.45 -1.65 6.00
CA VAL A 37 0.41 -1.78 4.54
C VAL A 37 -0.89 -1.22 4.00
N ALA A 38 -0.78 -0.22 3.12
CA ALA A 38 -1.88 0.28 2.31
C ALA A 38 -1.75 -0.25 0.88
N ALA A 39 -2.69 -1.09 0.45
CA ALA A 39 -2.75 -1.61 -0.91
C ALA A 39 -4.16 -1.45 -1.48
N GLY A 40 -4.24 -0.95 -2.70
CA GLY A 40 -5.50 -0.75 -3.40
C GLY A 40 -5.30 0.02 -4.71
N PRO A 41 -6.32 0.05 -5.59
CA PRO A 41 -6.20 0.68 -6.91
C PRO A 41 -5.81 2.17 -6.81
N PHE A 42 -6.46 2.91 -5.92
CA PHE A 42 -6.28 4.37 -5.81
C PHE A 42 -5.29 4.80 -4.73
N VAL A 43 -4.66 3.86 -4.02
CA VAL A 43 -3.64 4.20 -3.02
C VAL A 43 -2.49 4.97 -3.68
N ARG A 44 -2.08 6.06 -3.02
CA ARG A 44 -0.94 6.91 -3.35
C ARG A 44 0.00 7.00 -2.15
N SER A 45 1.20 7.55 -2.34
CA SER A 45 2.23 7.61 -1.30
C SER A 45 1.77 8.33 -0.03
N SER A 46 0.95 9.38 -0.16
CA SER A 46 0.41 10.14 0.97
C SER A 46 -0.94 9.65 1.48
N TYR A 47 -1.50 8.58 0.89
CA TYR A 47 -2.81 8.08 1.29
C TYR A 47 -2.74 7.55 2.72
N LEU A 48 -3.54 8.15 3.61
CA LEU A 48 -3.59 7.83 5.04
C LEU A 48 -2.21 7.83 5.73
N ALA A 49 -1.30 8.71 5.30
CA ALA A 49 0.07 8.72 5.80
C ALA A 49 0.14 9.05 7.30
N GLU A 50 -0.73 9.94 7.79
CA GLU A 50 -0.82 10.28 9.21
C GLU A 50 -1.31 9.09 10.04
N GLU A 51 -2.39 8.44 9.61
CA GLU A 51 -2.96 7.28 10.30
C GLU A 51 -2.00 6.10 10.28
N THR A 52 -1.34 5.86 9.14
CA THR A 52 -0.31 4.85 8.96
C THR A 52 0.85 5.09 9.93
N TYR A 53 1.36 6.32 10.00
CA TYR A 53 2.43 6.68 10.92
C TYR A 53 2.01 6.54 12.39
N ALA A 54 0.79 6.95 12.73
CA ALA A 54 0.26 6.81 14.08
C ALA A 54 0.07 5.34 14.48
N GLU A 55 -0.37 4.48 13.57
CA GLU A 55 -0.49 3.04 13.77
C GLU A 55 0.87 2.37 13.97
N GLU A 56 1.83 2.65 13.10
CA GLU A 56 3.22 2.22 13.24
C GLU A 56 3.81 2.64 14.59
N SER A 57 3.64 3.91 14.96
CA SER A 57 4.16 4.47 16.21
C SER A 57 3.54 3.79 17.44
N ARG A 58 2.21 3.55 17.42
CA ARG A 58 1.52 2.81 18.49
C ARG A 58 2.05 1.39 18.61
N ARG A 59 2.25 0.70 17.47
CA ARG A 59 2.76 -0.67 17.45
C ARG A 59 4.21 -0.73 17.95
N ALA A 60 5.06 0.20 17.55
CA ALA A 60 6.44 0.28 18.03
C ALA A 60 6.51 0.47 19.56
N PHE A 61 5.56 1.21 20.14
CA PHE A 61 5.48 1.43 21.58
C PHE A 61 4.86 0.25 22.36
N SER A 62 4.15 -0.66 21.69
CA SER A 62 3.49 -1.80 22.33
C SER A 62 4.34 -3.08 22.36
N ILE A 63 5.48 -3.13 21.67
CA ILE A 63 6.39 -4.27 21.69
C ILE A 63 7.33 -4.11 22.89
N PRO A 64 7.23 -4.93 23.95
CA PRO A 64 8.19 -4.89 25.04
C PRO A 64 9.59 -5.26 24.51
N LYS A 65 10.60 -4.48 24.90
CA LYS A 65 12.01 -4.75 24.61
C LYS A 65 12.48 -6.07 25.19
#